data_AF-A3IVK1-F1
#
_entry.id   AF-A3IVK1-F1
#
_cell.length_a   1.000
_cell.length_b   1.000
_cell.length_c   1.000
_cell.angle_alpha   90.00
_cell.angle_beta   90.00
_cell.angle_gamma   90.00
#
_symmetry.space_group_name_H-M   'P 1'
#
loop_
_entity.id
_entity.type
_entity.pdbx_description
1 polymer ?
#
loop_
_entity_poly.entity_id
_entity_poly.type
_entity_poly.pdbx_seq_one_letter_code
_entity_poly.pdbx_strand_id
1 'polypeptide(L)'
;MKKPIINLEEIELNEFGNGKAFSAKLGRIGPIIGTRQLGAMLHILPPGKKAFPKHAHHANEEMMIILKGNVTYHQGSQSWPI
;
A
#
# COMPACT_ATOMS: atom_id res chain seq x y z
N MET A 1 10.84 12.29 21.68
CA MET A 1 10.98 11.40 20.50
C MET A 1 9.62 10.77 20.22
N LYS A 2 9.18 10.70 18.96
CA LYS A 2 7.97 9.92 18.62
C LYS A 2 8.28 8.44 18.84
N LYS A 3 7.30 7.68 19.34
CA LYS A 3 7.42 6.24 19.56
C LYS A 3 7.70 5.57 18.21
N PRO A 4 8.72 4.70 18.07
CA PRO A 4 9.05 4.03 16.81
C PRO A 4 8.11 2.85 16.52
N ILE A 5 6.89 2.89 17.05
CA ILE A 5 5.89 1.83 17.00
C ILE A 5 4.53 2.53 16.88
N ILE A 6 3.70 2.06 15.95
CA ILE A 6 2.31 2.48 15.80
C ILE A 6 1.44 1.24 15.58
N ASN A 7 0.26 1.21 16.18
CA ASN A 7 -0.74 0.18 15.91
C ASN A 7 -1.48 0.50 14.60
N LEU A 8 -1.94 -0.53 13.87
CA LEU A 8 -2.56 -0.32 12.56
C LEU A 8 -3.84 0.51 12.64
N GLU A 9 -4.60 0.37 13.71
CA GLU A 9 -5.84 1.11 13.97
C GLU A 9 -5.63 2.61 14.24
N GLU A 10 -4.40 3.00 14.61
CA GLU A 10 -4.05 4.40 14.86
C GLU A 10 -3.57 5.12 13.59
N ILE A 11 -3.40 4.39 12.48
CA ILE A 11 -2.93 4.97 11.21
C ILE A 11 -4.09 5.71 10.55
N GLU A 12 -3.93 7.02 10.40
CA GLU A 12 -4.84 7.83 9.60
C GLU A 12 -4.77 7.43 8.11
N LEU A 13 -5.94 7.15 7.55
CA LEU A 13 -6.10 6.68 6.18
C LEU A 13 -6.62 7.82 5.29
N ASN A 14 -5.91 8.09 4.21
CA ASN A 14 -6.28 9.10 3.23
C ASN A 14 -6.79 8.43 1.94
N GLU A 15 -7.83 9.00 1.34
CA GLU A 15 -8.31 8.55 0.03
C GLU A 15 -7.23 8.79 -1.05
N PHE A 16 -7.06 7.81 -1.93
CA PHE A 16 -6.14 7.85 -3.04
C PHE A 16 -6.79 7.34 -4.32
N GLY A 17 -6.41 7.94 -5.45
CA GLY A 17 -6.89 7.57 -6.78
C GLY A 17 -7.92 8.55 -7.33
N ASN A 18 -8.70 8.08 -8.31
CA ASN A 18 -9.69 8.90 -9.03
C ASN A 18 -11.14 8.46 -8.77
N GLY A 19 -11.36 7.56 -7.80
CA GLY A 19 -12.67 7.01 -7.44
C GLY A 19 -13.27 6.04 -8.46
N LYS A 20 -12.73 5.96 -9.69
CA LYS A 20 -13.20 5.08 -10.76
C LYS A 20 -12.53 3.71 -10.65
N ALA A 21 -11.69 3.34 -11.62
CA ALA A 21 -10.95 2.09 -11.58
C ALA A 21 -9.83 2.10 -10.52
N PHE A 22 -9.31 3.29 -10.19
CA PHE A 22 -8.25 3.47 -9.20
C PHE A 22 -8.80 4.10 -7.94
N SER A 23 -8.79 3.35 -6.84
CA SER A 23 -9.27 3.77 -5.53
C SER A 23 -8.65 2.89 -4.45
N ALA A 24 -8.04 3.51 -3.46
CA ALA A 24 -7.53 2.88 -2.25
C ALA A 24 -7.52 3.89 -1.10
N LYS A 25 -7.47 3.41 0.13
CA LYS A 25 -7.09 4.24 1.28
C LYS A 25 -5.66 3.93 1.70
N LEU A 26 -4.86 4.96 1.90
CA LEU A 26 -3.43 4.85 2.18
C LEU A 26 -3.05 5.49 3.51
N GLY A 27 -2.24 4.79 4.30
CA GLY A 27 -1.68 5.30 5.55
C GLY A 27 -0.16 5.17 5.57
N ARG A 28 0.56 6.30 5.54
CA ARG A 28 2.04 6.32 5.48
C ARG A 28 2.63 6.09 6.88
N ILE A 29 3.27 4.93 7.08
CA ILE A 29 3.84 4.53 8.37
C ILE A 29 5.23 5.13 8.56
N GLY A 30 6.08 5.09 7.53
CA GLY A 30 7.50 5.46 7.63
C GLY A 30 7.75 6.82 8.30
N PRO A 31 7.11 7.92 7.85
CA PRO A 31 7.25 9.24 8.50
C PRO A 31 6.75 9.30 9.94
N ILE A 32 5.80 8.43 10.34
CA ILE A 32 5.24 8.41 11.69
C ILE A 32 6.25 7.84 12.69
N ILE A 33 6.87 6.71 12.33
CA ILE A 33 7.83 6.00 13.18
C ILE A 33 9.30 6.40 12.92
N GLY A 34 9.56 7.23 11.91
CA GLY A 34 10.86 7.83 11.62
C GLY A 34 11.80 6.98 10.77
N THR A 35 11.28 6.08 9.91
CA THR A 35 12.15 5.37 8.95
C THR A 35 12.72 6.33 7.91
N ARG A 36 13.95 6.06 7.46
CA ARG A 36 14.64 6.90 6.45
C ARG A 36 14.90 6.20 5.13
N GLN A 37 15.14 4.88 5.17
CA GLN A 37 15.51 4.10 3.99
C GLN A 37 14.38 3.15 3.55
N LEU A 38 13.59 2.66 4.50
CA LEU A 38 12.47 1.77 4.22
C LEU A 38 11.15 2.54 4.22
N GLY A 39 10.45 2.50 3.08
CA GLY A 39 9.05 2.91 3.00
C GLY A 39 8.15 1.84 3.61
N ALA A 40 7.14 2.27 4.38
CA ALA A 40 6.09 1.41 4.90
C ALA A 40 4.74 2.14 4.81
N MET A 41 3.72 1.44 4.32
CA MET A 41 2.39 2.01 4.12
C MET A 41 1.30 0.94 4.26
N LEU A 42 0.23 1.25 4.99
CA LEU A 42 -0.99 0.45 5.02
C LEU A 42 -1.88 0.80 3.83
N HIS A 43 -2.33 -0.22 3.11
CA HIS A 43 -3.25 -0.10 1.97
C HIS A 43 -4.56 -0.80 2.27
N ILE A 44 -5.68 -0.10 2.07
CA ILE A 44 -7.01 -0.70 2.03
C ILE A 44 -7.54 -0.60 0.60
N LEU A 45 -7.69 -1.75 -0.06
CA LEU A 45 -8.16 -1.84 -1.43
C LEU A 45 -9.62 -2.32 -1.47
N PRO A 46 -10.58 -1.51 -1.95
CA PRO A 46 -11.96 -1.95 -2.11
C PRO A 46 -12.09 -3.04 -3.18
N PRO A 47 -13.09 -3.95 -3.06
CA PRO A 47 -13.35 -4.97 -4.07
C PRO A 47 -13.51 -4.40 -5.49
N GLY A 48 -12.88 -5.04 -6.48
CA GLY A 48 -12.94 -4.64 -7.89
C GLY A 48 -12.15 -3.38 -8.25
N LYS A 49 -11.44 -2.76 -7.29
CA LYS A 49 -10.59 -1.60 -7.53
C LYS A 49 -9.12 -1.99 -7.70
N LYS A 50 -8.33 -1.03 -8.17
CA LYS A 50 -6.86 -1.10 -8.23
C LYS A 50 -6.29 0.05 -7.40
N ALA A 51 -5.22 -0.18 -6.65
CA ALA A 51 -4.58 0.91 -5.89
C ALA A 51 -3.82 1.87 -6.81
N PHE A 52 -3.06 1.32 -7.78
CA PHE A 52 -2.21 2.10 -8.68
C PHE A 52 -2.28 1.55 -10.13
N PRO A 53 -1.98 2.37 -11.14
CA PRO A 53 -1.65 1.89 -12.48
C PRO A 53 -0.45 0.94 -12.45
N LYS A 54 -0.29 0.11 -13.49
CA LYS A 54 0.93 -0.70 -13.65
C LYS A 54 2.13 0.24 -13.77
N HIS A 55 3.15 0.01 -12.96
CA HIS A 55 4.40 0.76 -12.96
C HIS A 55 5.53 -0.13 -12.43
N ALA A 56 6.76 0.37 -12.53
CA ALA A 56 7.95 -0.28 -11.99
C ALA A 56 8.81 0.76 -11.27
N HIS A 57 9.49 0.34 -10.21
CA HIS A 57 10.47 1.16 -9.51
C HIS A 57 11.85 0.78 -10.03
N HIS A 58 12.66 1.77 -10.39
CA HIS A 58 14.00 1.53 -10.92
C HIS A 58 15.08 1.55 -9.83
N ALA A 59 14.81 2.22 -8.71
CA ALA A 59 15.80 2.46 -7.67
C ALA A 59 15.69 1.49 -6.48
N ASN A 60 14.50 0.94 -6.22
CA ASN A 60 14.19 0.23 -4.99
C ASN A 60 13.35 -1.02 -5.27
N GLU A 61 13.49 -2.03 -4.41
CA GLU A 61 12.56 -3.15 -4.31
C GLU A 61 11.28 -2.73 -3.56
N GLU A 62 10.16 -3.37 -3.87
CA GLU A 62 8.89 -3.17 -3.18
C GLU A 62 8.28 -4.53 -2.80
N MET A 63 7.85 -4.66 -1.54
CA MET A 63 7.23 -5.87 -0.99
C MET A 63 5.83 -5.55 -0.47
N MET A 64 4.89 -6.45 -0.72
CA MET A 64 3.53 -6.38 -0.20
C MET A 64 3.26 -7.59 0.70
N ILE A 65 2.68 -7.33 1.88
CA ILE A 65 2.22 -8.36 2.81
C ILE A 65 0.70 -8.26 2.90
N ILE A 66 -0.01 -9.34 2.54
CA ILE A 66 -1.47 -9.38 2.62
C ILE A 66 -1.88 -9.68 4.05
N LEU A 67 -2.44 -8.68 4.72
CA LEU A 67 -2.88 -8.81 6.11
C LEU A 67 -4.28 -9.44 6.23
N LYS A 68 -5.15 -9.19 5.24
CA LYS A 68 -6.53 -9.70 5.19
C LYS A 68 -7.13 -9.58 3.80
N GLY A 69 -7.95 -10.56 3.41
CA GLY A 69 -8.66 -10.58 2.14
C GLY A 69 -7.86 -11.27 1.04
N ASN A 70 -8.36 -11.18 -0.19
CA ASN A 70 -7.72 -11.76 -1.37
C ASN A 70 -7.50 -10.64 -2.40
N VAL A 71 -6.43 -10.73 -3.18
CA VAL A 71 -6.05 -9.75 -4.19
C VAL A 71 -5.41 -10.44 -5.39
N THR A 72 -5.47 -9.82 -6.56
CA THR A 72 -4.68 -10.26 -7.71
C THR A 72 -3.47 -9.37 -7.88
N TYR A 73 -2.27 -9.93 -7.79
CA TYR A 73 -1.03 -9.24 -8.14
C TYR A 73 -0.79 -9.31 -9.64
N HIS A 74 -0.53 -8.16 -10.28
CA HIS A 74 -0.26 -8.08 -11.71
C HIS A 74 1.20 -7.72 -11.96
N GLN A 75 1.93 -8.60 -12.65
CA GLN A 75 3.34 -8.41 -13.00
C GLN A 75 3.50 -8.50 -14.51
N GLY A 76 3.72 -7.36 -15.18
CA GLY A 76 3.75 -7.32 -16.65
C GLY A 76 2.43 -7.82 -17.25
N SER A 77 2.51 -8.90 -18.04
CA SER A 77 1.35 -9.59 -18.61
C SER A 77 0.76 -10.70 -17.72
N GLN A 78 1.45 -11.07 -16.64
CA GLN A 78 1.05 -12.15 -15.74
C GLN A 78 0.19 -11.63 -14.58
N SER A 79 -0.66 -12.52 -14.04
CA SER A 79 -1.56 -12.23 -12.93
C SER A 79 -1.59 -13.40 -11.95
N TRP A 80 -1.53 -13.10 -10.66
CA TRP A 80 -1.42 -14.07 -9.58
C TRP A 80 -2.50 -13.80 -8.53
N PRO A 81 -3.54 -14.63 -8.42
CA PRO A 81 -4.50 -14.57 -7.32
C PRO A 81 -3.82 -15.00 -6.01
N ILE A 82 -3.95 -14.19 -4.97
CA ILE A 82 -3.37 -14.39 -3.62
C ILE A 82 -4.46 -14.20 -2.58
#